data_AF-A0A924UXF2-F1
#
_entry.id   AF-A0A924UXF2-F1
#
_cell.length_a   1.000
_cell.length_b   1.000
_cell.length_c   1.000
_cell.angle_alpha   90.00
_cell.angle_beta   90.00
_cell.angle_gamma   90.00
#
_symmetry.space_group_name_H-M   'P 1'
#
loop_
_entity.id
_entity.type
_entity.pdbx_description
1 polymer ?
#
loop_
_entity_poly.entity_id
_entity_poly.type
_entity_poly.pdbx_seq_one_letter_code
_entity_poly.pdbx_strand_id
1 'polypeptide(L)'
;MKLYNHIAPGLSKLEWEMVQYIPAGGNWQNIPDTIPSQRLEQIRRSGGRTTYYGRLEFDKPSYTITTYFNRLGNGCNLHPSQDRIISTREGARLQSFKDSYVFYGSKTSQYKQIGNAVPPLLARAIAETLKPHLKNLTFVDLFAGAGGMSEGFLLEGFQLIAANEIEKNYFETYKQNHLEYDNGDNLILGDINLQEVKEQIISIAAKEKKIGVVIGGPPCQGFSNAGWRNPDDKRNQLFKEFVHVVDKIRPEIFVMENVPGILTMRKGEALKEIIASFEEIGYNVTTPFKLNAEDFGVPQKRKRIVIIGSQKKEKFAHPKILFSLKDESKPNPITVKQAIGGLPILTTGSGEFEMSCNYKSTSAFEKLMLSEIDFTTFYGNCLDQLPVSFRIIS
;
A
#
# COMPACT_ATOMS: atom_id res chain seq x y z
N MET A 1 23.53 2.39 10.22
CA MET A 1 22.28 2.99 9.73
C MET A 1 21.25 2.98 10.86
N LYS A 2 20.27 3.89 10.86
CA LYS A 2 19.10 3.83 11.75
C LYS A 2 17.96 3.07 11.07
N LEU A 3 17.35 2.15 11.81
CA LEU A 3 16.15 1.42 11.38
C LEU A 3 15.01 1.76 12.35
N TYR A 4 13.86 2.12 11.81
CA TYR A 4 12.71 2.53 12.59
C TYR A 4 11.61 1.48 12.63
N ASN A 5 10.82 1.46 13.71
CA ASN A 5 9.64 0.63 13.91
C ASN A 5 9.91 -0.89 13.75
N HIS A 6 11.10 -1.38 14.07
CA HIS A 6 11.37 -2.83 14.02
C HIS A 6 10.93 -3.51 15.32
N ILE A 7 9.61 -3.64 15.48
CA ILE A 7 8.97 -4.14 16.70
C ILE A 7 8.02 -5.29 16.35
N ALA A 8 8.22 -6.45 16.99
CA ALA A 8 7.36 -7.61 16.85
C ALA A 8 6.14 -7.53 17.81
N PRO A 9 4.93 -7.92 17.38
CA PRO A 9 3.82 -8.15 18.29
C PRO A 9 4.14 -9.26 19.29
N GLY A 10 3.56 -9.17 20.49
CA GLY A 10 3.58 -10.26 21.47
C GLY A 10 2.58 -11.36 21.11
N LEU A 11 2.87 -12.58 21.56
CA LEU A 11 1.98 -13.74 21.48
C LEU A 11 1.53 -14.12 22.88
N SER A 12 0.25 -14.48 23.02
CA SER A 12 -0.22 -15.18 24.22
C SER A 12 0.41 -16.57 24.33
N LYS A 13 0.32 -17.20 25.51
CA LYS A 13 0.82 -18.56 25.74
C LYS A 13 0.21 -19.56 24.74
N LEU A 14 -1.10 -19.46 24.51
CA LEU A 14 -1.82 -20.32 23.58
C LEU A 14 -1.38 -20.09 22.13
N GLU A 15 -1.22 -18.84 21.72
CA GLU A 15 -0.73 -18.53 20.37
C GLU A 15 0.71 -18.99 20.18
N TRP A 16 1.57 -18.83 21.18
CA TRP A 16 2.94 -19.33 21.12
C TRP A 16 2.99 -20.83 20.91
N GLU A 17 2.15 -21.59 21.62
CA GLU A 17 2.01 -23.04 21.43
C GLU A 17 1.53 -23.38 20.00
N MET A 18 0.54 -22.64 19.47
CA MET A 18 0.06 -22.84 18.10
C MET A 18 1.16 -22.65 17.06
N VAL A 19 2.00 -21.61 17.23
CA VAL A 19 3.06 -21.25 16.26
C VAL A 19 4.06 -22.38 16.05
N GLN A 20 4.34 -23.18 17.08
CA GLN A 20 5.29 -24.30 17.03
C GLN A 20 4.89 -25.38 16.02
N TYR A 21 3.59 -25.54 15.74
CA TYR A 21 3.09 -26.57 14.82
C TYR A 21 3.07 -26.13 13.36
N ILE A 22 3.28 -24.84 13.09
CA ILE A 22 3.05 -24.25 11.77
C ILE A 22 4.41 -24.14 11.05
N PRO A 23 4.76 -25.02 10.11
CA PRO A 23 6.01 -24.90 9.34
C PRO A 23 5.92 -23.74 8.34
N ALA A 24 7.04 -23.40 7.67
CA ALA A 24 7.02 -22.42 6.58
C ALA A 24 6.00 -22.84 5.49
N GLY A 25 5.14 -21.91 5.07
CA GLY A 25 4.01 -22.20 4.17
C GLY A 25 2.81 -22.91 4.82
N GLY A 26 2.93 -23.32 6.08
CA GLY A 26 1.86 -23.90 6.88
C GLY A 26 0.81 -22.87 7.31
N ASN A 27 -0.29 -23.36 7.86
CA ASN A 27 -1.42 -22.57 8.33
C ASN A 27 -2.17 -23.25 9.50
N TRP A 28 -3.40 -22.79 9.79
CA TRP A 28 -4.26 -23.34 10.84
C TRP A 28 -4.49 -24.86 10.77
N GLN A 29 -4.38 -25.46 9.58
CA GLN A 29 -4.54 -26.92 9.37
C GLN A 29 -3.41 -27.73 10.00
N ASN A 30 -2.26 -27.11 10.26
CA ASN A 30 -1.12 -27.77 10.91
C ASN A 30 -1.26 -27.84 12.44
N ILE A 31 -2.11 -26.99 13.02
CA ILE A 31 -2.34 -26.97 14.47
C ILE A 31 -3.16 -28.22 14.83
N PRO A 32 -2.81 -29.01 15.85
CA PRO A 32 -3.59 -30.20 16.22
C PRO A 32 -4.90 -29.86 16.94
N ASP A 33 -5.88 -30.77 16.90
CA ASP A 33 -7.16 -30.63 17.61
C ASP A 33 -7.02 -30.59 19.13
N THR A 34 -5.88 -31.03 19.66
CA THR A 34 -5.54 -30.98 21.09
C THR A 34 -5.36 -29.55 21.61
N ILE A 35 -5.15 -28.57 20.72
CA ILE A 35 -5.01 -27.16 21.11
C ILE A 35 -6.39 -26.54 21.35
N PRO A 36 -6.71 -26.11 22.59
CA PRO A 36 -8.05 -25.66 22.93
C PRO A 36 -8.31 -24.25 22.38
N SER A 37 -8.99 -24.16 21.24
CA SER A 37 -9.37 -22.88 20.63
C SER A 37 -10.72 -22.93 19.90
N GLN A 38 -11.72 -22.27 20.49
CA GLN A 38 -13.06 -22.13 19.90
C GLN A 38 -13.02 -21.51 18.50
N ARG A 39 -12.10 -20.57 18.26
CA ARG A 39 -11.92 -19.97 16.94
C ARG A 39 -11.42 -20.99 15.92
N LEU A 40 -10.45 -21.84 16.27
CA LEU A 40 -9.98 -22.89 15.37
C LEU A 40 -11.06 -23.95 15.10
N GLU A 41 -11.84 -24.32 16.11
CA GLU A 41 -12.99 -25.22 15.93
C GLU A 41 -14.00 -24.64 14.92
N GLN A 42 -14.32 -23.35 15.04
CA GLN A 42 -15.20 -22.67 14.08
C GLN A 42 -14.60 -22.63 12.67
N ILE A 43 -13.29 -22.37 12.55
CA ILE A 43 -12.59 -22.38 11.27
C ILE A 43 -12.65 -23.77 10.62
N ARG A 44 -12.35 -24.84 11.38
CA ARG A 44 -12.46 -26.23 10.92
C ARG A 44 -13.85 -26.55 10.39
N ARG A 45 -14.91 -26.18 11.12
CA ARG A 45 -16.30 -26.43 10.73
C ARG A 45 -16.75 -25.66 9.49
N SER A 46 -16.25 -24.43 9.31
CA SER A 46 -16.62 -23.56 8.19
C SER A 46 -15.74 -23.72 6.95
N GLY A 47 -14.75 -24.61 6.98
CA GLY A 47 -13.76 -24.80 5.92
C GLY A 47 -12.61 -23.79 5.93
N GLY A 48 -12.77 -22.65 6.61
CA GLY A 48 -11.70 -21.66 6.81
C GLY A 48 -11.14 -21.04 5.53
N ARG A 49 -10.22 -20.09 5.68
CA ARG A 49 -9.33 -19.66 4.57
C ARG A 49 -7.97 -20.29 4.82
N THR A 50 -7.32 -20.81 3.79
CA THR A 50 -5.97 -21.39 3.89
C THR A 50 -4.92 -20.37 4.35
N THR A 51 -5.23 -19.08 4.27
CA THR A 51 -4.34 -18.02 4.78
C THR A 51 -4.41 -17.83 6.28
N TYR A 52 -5.43 -18.31 7.01
CA TYR A 52 -5.53 -18.07 8.45
C TYR A 52 -4.42 -18.79 9.23
N TYR A 53 -3.85 -18.12 10.24
CA TYR A 53 -2.71 -18.63 11.01
C TYR A 53 -1.52 -18.99 10.09
N GLY A 54 -1.35 -18.28 8.97
CA GLY A 54 -0.36 -18.65 7.96
C GLY A 54 1.06 -18.23 8.33
N ARG A 55 2.03 -19.07 7.96
CA ARG A 55 3.45 -18.73 7.97
C ARG A 55 3.98 -18.46 6.58
N LEU A 56 4.66 -17.32 6.45
CA LEU A 56 5.25 -16.89 5.19
C LEU A 56 6.29 -17.90 4.69
N GLU A 57 6.46 -17.95 3.38
CA GLU A 57 7.52 -18.73 2.72
C GLU A 57 8.58 -17.77 2.20
N PHE A 58 9.85 -18.12 2.42
CA PHE A 58 10.97 -17.27 1.99
C PHE A 58 11.01 -17.04 0.49
N ASP A 59 10.70 -18.07 -0.31
CA ASP A 59 10.90 -18.07 -1.75
C ASP A 59 9.67 -17.62 -2.55
N LYS A 60 8.65 -17.06 -1.87
CA LYS A 60 7.45 -16.52 -2.52
C LYS A 60 7.21 -15.07 -2.07
N PRO A 61 6.46 -14.27 -2.85
CA PRO A 61 5.93 -13.01 -2.36
C PRO A 61 4.98 -13.23 -1.18
N SER A 62 4.92 -12.26 -0.27
CA SER A 62 3.98 -12.31 0.85
C SER A 62 2.51 -12.26 0.39
N TYR A 63 1.61 -12.73 1.25
CA TYR A 63 0.19 -12.41 1.09
C TYR A 63 -0.07 -10.94 1.44
N THR A 64 -1.26 -10.43 1.11
CA THR A 64 -1.63 -9.05 1.40
C THR A 64 -1.40 -8.68 2.88
N ILE A 65 -0.58 -7.67 3.14
CA ILE A 65 -0.44 -7.07 4.47
C ILE A 65 -1.72 -6.28 4.77
N THR A 66 -2.43 -6.71 5.81
CA THR A 66 -3.74 -6.15 6.21
C THR A 66 -3.60 -5.32 7.49
N THR A 67 -4.58 -4.50 7.83
CA THR A 67 -4.55 -3.65 9.05
C THR A 67 -4.45 -4.41 10.38
N TYR A 68 -4.62 -5.74 10.36
CA TYR A 68 -4.51 -6.63 11.51
C TYR A 68 -3.38 -7.65 11.35
N PHE A 69 -2.32 -7.31 10.60
CA PHE A 69 -1.17 -8.20 10.42
C PHE A 69 -0.44 -8.51 11.73
N ASN A 70 -0.76 -7.79 12.81
CA ASN A 70 -0.30 -8.04 14.16
C ASN A 70 -1.03 -9.17 14.91
N ARG A 71 -2.03 -9.80 14.29
CA ARG A 71 -2.80 -10.90 14.88
C ARG A 71 -2.48 -12.21 14.16
N LEU A 72 -2.20 -13.26 14.93
CA LEU A 72 -1.87 -14.57 14.40
C LEU A 72 -3.01 -15.14 13.54
N GLY A 73 -4.24 -15.06 14.05
CA GLY A 73 -5.41 -15.65 13.39
C GLY A 73 -5.93 -14.91 12.15
N ASN A 74 -5.21 -13.89 11.64
CA ASN A 74 -5.66 -13.00 10.57
C ASN A 74 -4.72 -13.03 9.37
N GLY A 75 -4.84 -14.04 8.50
CA GLY A 75 -3.97 -14.14 7.33
C GLY A 75 -2.60 -14.72 7.66
N CYS A 76 -1.65 -14.51 6.76
CA CYS A 76 -0.35 -15.19 6.76
C CYS A 76 0.75 -14.22 7.22
N ASN A 77 0.87 -14.05 8.53
CA ASN A 77 1.74 -13.02 9.12
C ASN A 77 2.87 -13.59 9.99
N LEU A 78 3.01 -14.92 10.13
CA LEU A 78 4.16 -15.47 10.84
C LEU A 78 5.43 -15.32 10.01
N HIS A 79 6.51 -14.94 10.69
CA HIS A 79 7.83 -14.85 10.08
C HIS A 79 8.26 -16.24 9.54
N PRO A 80 8.93 -16.33 8.38
CA PRO A 80 9.25 -17.62 7.76
C PRO A 80 10.05 -18.59 8.63
N SER A 81 10.97 -18.07 9.44
CA SER A 81 11.89 -18.87 10.27
C SER A 81 11.92 -18.52 11.76
N GLN A 82 11.13 -17.55 12.21
CA GLN A 82 11.14 -17.08 13.60
C GLN A 82 9.75 -17.31 14.18
N ASP A 83 9.65 -17.79 15.42
CA ASP A 83 8.37 -18.08 16.08
C ASP A 83 7.70 -16.84 16.64
N ARG A 84 7.37 -15.93 15.72
CA ARG A 84 6.72 -14.66 15.97
C ARG A 84 5.96 -14.20 14.73
N ILE A 85 5.08 -13.24 14.95
CA ILE A 85 4.48 -12.45 13.88
C ILE A 85 5.54 -11.50 13.31
N ILE A 86 5.41 -11.14 12.03
CA ILE A 86 6.26 -10.14 11.39
C ILE A 86 6.21 -8.80 12.15
N SER A 87 7.33 -8.09 12.16
CA SER A 87 7.44 -6.78 12.80
C SER A 87 6.72 -5.70 12.00
N THR A 88 6.51 -4.52 12.61
CA THR A 88 5.98 -3.35 11.89
C THR A 88 6.86 -3.00 10.67
N ARG A 89 8.18 -2.97 10.83
CA ARG A 89 9.15 -2.73 9.75
C ARG A 89 9.09 -3.79 8.64
N GLU A 90 8.99 -5.05 9.00
CA GLU A 90 8.85 -6.13 8.00
C GLU A 90 7.57 -5.96 7.18
N GLY A 91 6.45 -5.62 7.82
CA GLY A 91 5.21 -5.27 7.12
C GLY A 91 5.37 -4.04 6.21
N ALA A 92 6.11 -3.02 6.64
CA ALA A 92 6.39 -1.83 5.84
C ALA A 92 7.25 -2.14 4.60
N ARG A 93 8.33 -2.94 4.74
CA ARG A 93 9.12 -3.41 3.60
C ARG A 93 8.32 -4.27 2.64
N LEU A 94 7.43 -5.11 3.18
CA LEU A 94 6.55 -5.92 2.34
C LEU A 94 5.54 -5.06 1.54
N GLN A 95 5.32 -3.83 1.98
CA GLN A 95 4.60 -2.77 1.25
C GLN A 95 5.52 -1.85 0.44
N SER A 96 6.82 -2.12 0.36
CA SER A 96 7.85 -1.31 -0.33
C SER A 96 8.14 0.08 0.26
N PHE A 97 7.91 0.28 1.57
CA PHE A 97 8.40 1.47 2.27
C PHE A 97 9.90 1.33 2.61
N LYS A 98 10.65 2.42 2.38
CA LYS A 98 12.08 2.53 2.73
C LYS A 98 12.31 2.38 4.23
N ASP A 99 13.52 1.99 4.62
CA ASP A 99 13.91 1.77 6.01
C ASP A 99 13.97 3.04 6.86
N SER A 100 14.24 4.18 6.21
CA SER A 100 14.20 5.51 6.83
C SER A 100 12.77 5.96 7.18
N TYR A 101 11.75 5.32 6.62
CA TYR A 101 10.35 5.76 6.76
C TYR A 101 9.85 5.54 8.20
N VAL A 102 9.44 6.60 8.91
CA VAL A 102 9.06 6.52 10.33
C VAL A 102 7.55 6.51 10.49
N PHE A 103 7.00 5.54 11.24
CA PHE A 103 5.55 5.46 11.51
C PHE A 103 5.23 5.88 12.95
N TYR A 104 4.36 6.89 13.12
CA TYR A 104 3.93 7.42 14.42
C TYR A 104 2.62 6.83 14.93
N GLY A 105 2.33 7.11 16.21
CA GLY A 105 1.15 6.66 16.92
C GLY A 105 1.33 5.30 17.59
N SER A 106 0.23 4.80 18.17
CA SER A 106 0.23 3.47 18.80
C SER A 106 0.58 2.37 17.80
N LYS A 107 1.06 1.20 18.27
CA LYS A 107 1.33 0.04 17.40
C LYS A 107 0.12 -0.30 16.51
N THR A 108 -1.09 -0.27 17.07
CA THR A 108 -2.34 -0.46 16.33
C THR A 108 -2.55 0.56 15.22
N SER A 109 -2.21 1.84 15.45
CA SER A 109 -2.25 2.87 14.41
C SER A 109 -1.25 2.55 13.29
N GLN A 110 0.00 2.23 13.63
CA GLN A 110 1.05 1.88 12.66
C GLN A 110 0.64 0.67 11.78
N TYR A 111 0.03 -0.37 12.36
CA TYR A 111 -0.47 -1.51 11.60
C TYR A 111 -1.57 -1.12 10.60
N LYS A 112 -2.48 -0.21 10.98
CA LYS A 112 -3.53 0.28 10.08
C LYS A 112 -2.96 1.13 8.95
N GLN A 113 -1.99 2.00 9.24
CA GLN A 113 -1.29 2.81 8.25
C GLN A 113 -0.69 1.93 7.15
N ILE A 114 0.14 0.96 7.54
CA ILE A 114 0.80 0.04 6.62
C ILE A 114 -0.22 -0.85 5.88
N GLY A 115 -1.23 -1.37 6.59
CA GLY A 115 -2.23 -2.25 5.99
C GLY A 115 -3.14 -1.57 4.97
N ASN A 116 -3.45 -0.28 5.17
CA ASN A 116 -4.29 0.50 4.26
C ASN A 116 -3.51 1.12 3.10
N ALA A 117 -2.20 1.37 3.26
CA ALA A 117 -1.38 2.04 2.26
C ALA A 117 -1.44 1.40 0.86
N VAL A 118 -1.34 2.26 -0.16
CA VAL A 118 -0.90 1.88 -1.50
C VAL A 118 0.63 1.70 -1.43
N PRO A 119 1.19 0.57 -1.90
CA PRO A 119 2.64 0.39 -1.95
C PRO A 119 3.34 1.49 -2.77
N PRO A 120 4.43 2.11 -2.28
CA PRO A 120 5.19 3.10 -3.06
C PRO A 120 5.57 2.64 -4.46
N LEU A 121 6.07 1.41 -4.64
CA LEU A 121 6.45 0.91 -5.98
C LEU A 121 5.25 0.66 -6.90
N LEU A 122 4.06 0.39 -6.36
CA LEU A 122 2.84 0.33 -7.18
C LEU A 122 2.43 1.74 -7.62
N ALA A 123 2.45 2.71 -6.71
CA ALA A 123 2.15 4.11 -7.02
C ALA A 123 3.15 4.71 -8.03
N ARG A 124 4.43 4.33 -7.93
CA ARG A 124 5.50 4.69 -8.88
C ARG A 124 5.18 4.23 -10.30
N ALA A 125 4.72 2.99 -10.47
CA ALA A 125 4.31 2.49 -11.79
C ALA A 125 3.07 3.21 -12.36
N ILE A 126 2.15 3.65 -11.50
CA ILE A 126 1.01 4.48 -11.91
C ILE A 126 1.51 5.86 -12.37
N ALA A 127 2.35 6.52 -11.57
CA ALA A 127 2.90 7.83 -11.88
C ALA A 127 3.72 7.82 -13.19
N GLU A 128 4.57 6.81 -13.40
CA GLU A 128 5.34 6.60 -14.63
C GLU A 128 4.44 6.53 -15.87
N THR A 129 3.31 5.84 -15.75
CA THR A 129 2.32 5.70 -16.84
C THR A 129 1.65 7.04 -17.19
N LEU A 130 1.49 7.93 -16.21
CA LEU A 130 0.81 9.21 -16.39
C LEU A 130 1.73 10.32 -16.89
N LYS A 131 3.03 10.26 -16.58
CA LYS A 131 4.02 11.27 -16.96
C LYS A 131 3.91 11.79 -18.39
N PRO A 132 3.82 10.95 -19.44
CA PRO A 132 3.79 11.43 -20.82
C PRO A 132 2.52 12.22 -21.18
N HIS A 133 1.50 12.15 -20.32
CA HIS A 133 0.18 12.76 -20.53
C HIS A 133 0.01 14.10 -19.79
N LEU A 134 0.98 14.45 -18.94
CA LEU A 134 0.94 15.64 -18.09
C LEU A 134 1.85 16.74 -18.65
N LYS A 135 1.40 17.99 -18.53
CA LYS A 135 2.24 19.16 -18.82
C LYS A 135 3.04 19.59 -17.59
N ASN A 136 2.46 19.39 -16.40
CA ASN A 136 3.08 19.71 -15.12
C ASN A 136 3.13 18.44 -14.26
N LEU A 137 4.30 18.14 -13.70
CA LEU A 137 4.47 17.03 -12.76
C LEU A 137 4.20 17.53 -11.33
N THR A 138 3.01 18.08 -11.08
CA THR A 138 2.57 18.53 -9.76
C THR A 138 1.39 17.68 -9.30
N PHE A 139 1.28 17.45 -7.98
CA PHE A 139 0.17 16.67 -7.46
C PHE A 139 -0.40 17.15 -6.13
N VAL A 140 -1.68 16.83 -5.92
CA VAL A 140 -2.38 16.97 -4.64
C VAL A 140 -2.83 15.59 -4.18
N ASP A 141 -2.52 15.20 -2.95
CA ASP A 141 -2.92 13.91 -2.35
C ASP A 141 -4.06 14.07 -1.34
N LEU A 142 -5.20 13.45 -1.62
CA LEU A 142 -6.37 13.44 -0.74
C LEU A 142 -6.49 12.09 -0.05
N PHE A 143 -6.84 12.09 1.23
CA PHE A 143 -6.88 10.85 2.03
C PHE A 143 -5.50 10.17 2.07
N ALA A 144 -4.46 10.99 2.27
CA ALA A 144 -3.07 10.63 2.03
C ALA A 144 -2.57 9.46 2.90
N GLY A 145 -3.22 9.22 4.04
CA GLY A 145 -2.86 8.18 4.99
C GLY A 145 -1.42 8.36 5.44
N ALA A 146 -0.64 7.27 5.39
CA ALA A 146 0.78 7.31 5.70
C ALA A 146 1.64 7.75 4.51
N GLY A 147 1.08 8.17 3.37
CA GLY A 147 1.82 8.72 2.23
C GLY A 147 2.38 7.71 1.23
N GLY A 148 1.94 6.45 1.29
CA GLY A 148 2.45 5.41 0.36
C GLY A 148 2.18 5.70 -1.12
N MET A 149 1.08 6.40 -1.44
CA MET A 149 0.81 6.82 -2.82
C MET A 149 1.71 8.00 -3.22
N SER A 150 1.82 9.04 -2.36
CA SER A 150 2.76 10.16 -2.55
C SER A 150 4.19 9.74 -2.80
N GLU A 151 4.72 8.80 -2.01
CA GLU A 151 6.08 8.27 -2.20
C GLU A 151 6.31 7.77 -3.62
N GLY A 152 5.33 7.09 -4.21
CA GLY A 152 5.44 6.62 -5.59
C GLY A 152 5.51 7.75 -6.62
N PHE A 153 4.72 8.80 -6.44
CA PHE A 153 4.73 9.97 -7.31
C PHE A 153 6.03 10.79 -7.14
N LEU A 154 6.52 10.93 -5.91
CA LEU A 154 7.80 11.57 -5.61
C LEU A 154 8.99 10.83 -6.22
N LEU A 155 8.99 9.50 -6.21
CA LEU A 155 10.01 8.68 -6.88
C LEU A 155 10.06 8.94 -8.40
N GLU A 156 8.93 9.34 -8.98
CA GLU A 156 8.83 9.77 -10.37
C GLU A 156 9.06 11.29 -10.54
N GLY A 157 9.54 12.01 -9.54
CA GLY A 157 9.87 13.42 -9.65
C GLY A 157 8.66 14.34 -9.78
N PHE A 158 7.47 13.89 -9.37
CA PHE A 158 6.35 14.79 -9.18
C PHE A 158 6.58 15.67 -7.95
N GLN A 159 6.03 16.88 -7.98
CA GLN A 159 6.12 17.88 -6.93
C GLN A 159 4.82 17.91 -6.12
N LEU A 160 4.93 17.70 -4.82
CA LEU A 160 3.80 17.77 -3.90
C LEU A 160 3.35 19.22 -3.73
N ILE A 161 2.08 19.49 -4.00
CA ILE A 161 1.45 20.81 -3.82
C ILE A 161 0.64 20.86 -2.53
N ALA A 162 -0.18 19.85 -2.29
CA ALA A 162 -0.94 19.74 -1.06
C ALA A 162 -1.20 18.28 -0.69
N ALA A 163 -1.31 17.98 0.59
CA ALA A 163 -1.78 16.69 1.08
C ALA A 163 -2.82 16.88 2.20
N ASN A 164 -3.88 16.08 2.19
CA ASN A 164 -4.89 16.08 3.26
C ASN A 164 -5.03 14.70 3.91
N GLU A 165 -5.02 14.69 5.24
CA GLU A 165 -5.28 13.52 6.07
C GLU A 165 -6.10 13.90 7.31
N ILE A 166 -7.03 13.04 7.72
CA ILE A 166 -7.93 13.29 8.85
C ILE A 166 -7.38 12.72 10.17
N GLU A 167 -6.66 11.61 10.12
CA GLU A 167 -6.16 10.92 11.29
C GLU A 167 -4.80 11.50 11.71
N LYS A 168 -4.75 12.04 12.93
CA LYS A 168 -3.58 12.76 13.43
C LYS A 168 -2.28 11.95 13.36
N ASN A 169 -2.26 10.68 13.74
CA ASN A 169 -1.01 9.90 13.72
C ASN A 169 -0.55 9.59 12.28
N TYR A 170 -1.50 9.44 11.35
CA TYR A 170 -1.21 9.24 9.93
C TYR A 170 -0.63 10.53 9.35
N PHE A 171 -1.22 11.67 9.71
CA PHE A 171 -0.70 12.98 9.38
C PHE A 171 0.72 13.21 9.92
N GLU A 172 1.01 12.94 11.19
CA GLU A 172 2.37 13.07 11.73
C GLU A 172 3.37 12.14 11.02
N THR A 173 2.91 10.94 10.64
CA THR A 173 3.71 10.02 9.81
C THR A 173 3.98 10.60 8.44
N TYR A 174 2.94 11.08 7.75
CA TYR A 174 3.09 11.72 6.45
C TYR A 174 4.08 12.89 6.56
N LYS A 175 3.83 13.81 7.49
CA LYS A 175 4.63 15.01 7.72
C LYS A 175 6.09 14.69 7.98
N GLN A 176 6.40 13.74 8.87
CA GLN A 176 7.79 13.38 9.16
C GLN A 176 8.54 12.92 7.91
N ASN A 177 7.89 12.13 7.05
CA ASN A 177 8.56 11.52 5.91
C ASN A 177 8.56 12.42 4.66
N HIS A 178 7.78 13.50 4.68
CA HIS A 178 7.63 14.43 3.55
C HIS A 178 8.01 15.87 3.91
N LEU A 179 8.65 16.09 5.06
CA LEU A 179 8.93 17.43 5.57
C LEU A 179 9.81 18.25 4.61
N GLU A 180 10.68 17.60 3.85
CA GLU A 180 11.51 18.26 2.84
C GLU A 180 10.70 18.85 1.67
N TYR A 181 9.46 18.39 1.48
CA TYR A 181 8.52 18.87 0.47
C TYR A 181 7.47 19.83 1.05
N ASP A 182 7.47 20.03 2.36
CA ASP A 182 6.55 20.94 3.04
C ASP A 182 7.17 22.34 3.12
N ASN A 183 6.47 23.34 2.56
CA ASN A 183 6.86 24.75 2.67
C ASN A 183 6.20 25.45 3.87
N GLY A 184 5.50 24.71 4.73
CA GLY A 184 4.86 25.19 5.96
C GLY A 184 3.34 25.08 5.95
N ASP A 185 2.72 25.15 4.76
CA ASP A 185 1.25 25.20 4.60
C ASP A 185 0.68 24.06 3.75
N ASN A 186 1.53 23.23 3.14
CA ASN A 186 1.10 22.24 2.13
C ASN A 186 0.43 21.00 2.74
N LEU A 187 0.66 20.74 4.03
CA LEU A 187 0.16 19.55 4.72
C LEU A 187 -1.02 19.90 5.64
N ILE A 188 -2.18 19.31 5.35
CA ILE A 188 -3.46 19.73 5.93
C ILE A 188 -4.06 18.58 6.75
N LEU A 189 -4.01 18.73 8.08
CA LEU A 189 -4.74 17.86 9.00
C LEU A 189 -6.19 18.34 9.11
N GLY A 190 -7.14 17.54 8.63
CA GLY A 190 -8.55 17.92 8.71
C GLY A 190 -9.51 16.97 8.00
N ASP A 191 -10.78 17.01 8.42
CA ASP A 191 -11.85 16.29 7.75
C ASP A 191 -12.26 17.02 6.46
N ILE A 192 -12.06 16.36 5.31
CA ILE A 192 -12.39 16.91 3.98
C ILE A 192 -13.88 17.21 3.79
N ASN A 193 -14.78 16.70 4.65
CA ASN A 193 -16.18 17.11 4.62
C ASN A 193 -16.38 18.58 5.06
N LEU A 194 -15.42 19.14 5.80
CA LEU A 194 -15.48 20.51 6.28
C LEU A 194 -15.10 21.48 5.15
N GLN A 195 -15.92 22.52 4.99
CA GLN A 195 -15.73 23.52 3.94
C GLN A 195 -14.38 24.24 4.07
N GLU A 196 -13.98 24.60 5.30
CA GLU A 196 -12.70 25.25 5.59
C GLU A 196 -11.48 24.40 5.14
N VAL A 197 -11.54 23.08 5.32
CA VAL A 197 -10.47 22.15 4.91
C VAL A 197 -10.38 22.11 3.38
N LYS A 198 -11.52 22.00 2.69
CA LYS A 198 -11.56 22.03 1.22
C LYS A 198 -11.04 23.36 0.67
N GLU A 199 -11.47 24.48 1.24
CA GLU A 199 -11.01 25.81 0.84
C GLU A 199 -9.51 25.98 1.04
N GLN A 200 -8.94 25.46 2.14
CA GLN A 200 -7.51 25.44 2.33
C GLN A 200 -6.79 24.66 1.22
N ILE A 201 -7.20 23.42 0.94
CA ILE A 201 -6.63 22.59 -0.14
C ILE A 201 -6.69 23.32 -1.49
N ILE A 202 -7.87 23.85 -1.83
CA ILE A 202 -8.11 24.54 -3.11
C ILE A 202 -7.28 25.82 -3.19
N SER A 203 -7.16 26.59 -2.11
CA SER A 203 -6.39 27.84 -2.08
C SER A 203 -4.89 27.61 -2.28
N ILE A 204 -4.33 26.51 -1.73
CA ILE A 204 -2.94 26.12 -1.93
C ILE A 204 -2.75 25.69 -3.38
N ALA A 205 -3.62 24.83 -3.90
CA ALA A 205 -3.58 24.39 -5.29
C ALA A 205 -3.72 25.56 -6.29
N ALA A 206 -4.49 26.59 -5.97
CA ALA A 206 -4.69 27.78 -6.80
C ALA A 206 -3.44 28.69 -6.91
N LYS A 207 -2.42 28.51 -6.05
CA LYS A 207 -1.12 29.18 -6.20
C LYS A 207 -0.38 28.67 -7.45
N GLU A 208 -0.65 27.44 -7.86
CA GLU A 208 -0.13 26.87 -9.09
C GLU A 208 -0.99 27.25 -10.30
N LYS A 209 -0.34 27.58 -11.42
CA LYS A 209 -1.07 27.90 -12.66
C LYS A 209 -1.93 26.74 -13.14
N LYS A 210 -1.47 25.50 -12.90
CA LYS A 210 -2.18 24.28 -13.27
C LYS A 210 -1.64 23.08 -12.51
N ILE A 211 -2.53 22.33 -11.88
CA ILE A 211 -2.21 21.07 -11.22
C ILE A 211 -2.17 19.94 -12.25
N GLY A 212 -1.10 19.14 -12.20
CA GLY A 212 -0.96 17.95 -13.03
C GLY A 212 -1.99 16.89 -12.64
N VAL A 213 -1.95 16.43 -11.38
CA VAL A 213 -2.78 15.32 -10.94
C VAL A 213 -3.34 15.50 -9.52
N VAL A 214 -4.60 15.11 -9.31
CA VAL A 214 -5.14 14.88 -7.95
C VAL A 214 -5.19 13.37 -7.73
N ILE A 215 -4.56 12.90 -6.66
CA ILE A 215 -4.51 11.49 -6.29
C ILE A 215 -5.26 11.27 -4.97
N GLY A 216 -5.73 10.04 -4.72
CA GLY A 216 -6.23 9.66 -3.41
C GLY A 216 -7.00 8.36 -3.37
N GLY A 217 -7.17 7.84 -2.16
CA GLY A 217 -7.92 6.60 -1.90
C GLY A 217 -9.08 6.81 -0.93
N PRO A 218 -10.20 7.42 -1.35
CA PRO A 218 -11.35 7.65 -0.47
C PRO A 218 -11.81 6.34 0.18
N PRO A 219 -11.96 6.29 1.51
CA PRO A 219 -12.19 5.04 2.21
C PRO A 219 -13.56 4.46 1.86
N CYS A 220 -13.56 3.19 1.47
CA CYS A 220 -14.77 2.44 1.13
C CYS A 220 -15.28 1.65 2.34
N GLN A 221 -15.56 2.33 3.47
CA GLN A 221 -15.79 1.67 4.78
C GLN A 221 -17.19 1.09 5.01
N GLY A 222 -18.14 1.22 4.08
CA GLY A 222 -19.45 0.56 4.17
C GLY A 222 -19.45 -0.97 4.01
N PHE A 223 -18.29 -1.63 3.92
CA PHE A 223 -18.17 -2.90 3.20
C PHE A 223 -17.30 -3.97 3.88
N SER A 224 -17.75 -4.50 5.03
CA SER A 224 -17.33 -5.83 5.50
C SER A 224 -18.49 -6.83 5.41
N ASN A 225 -18.20 -8.12 5.19
CA ASN A 225 -19.15 -9.24 5.05
C ASN A 225 -20.17 -9.40 6.21
N ALA A 226 -20.13 -8.57 7.24
CA ALA A 226 -20.90 -8.70 8.48
C ALA A 226 -21.90 -7.56 8.76
N GLY A 227 -22.24 -6.70 7.80
CA GLY A 227 -23.30 -5.73 8.06
C GLY A 227 -23.54 -4.69 6.98
N TRP A 228 -24.48 -4.98 6.10
CA TRP A 228 -25.21 -3.94 5.36
C TRP A 228 -26.17 -3.23 6.32
N ARG A 229 -25.87 -2.01 6.77
CA ARG A 229 -26.83 -1.15 7.48
C ARG A 229 -26.49 0.34 7.32
N ASN A 230 -26.67 0.91 6.13
CA ASN A 230 -27.26 2.24 5.88
C ASN A 230 -26.79 2.84 4.52
N PRO A 231 -27.68 2.99 3.52
CA PRO A 231 -27.42 3.76 2.30
C PRO A 231 -27.02 5.23 2.56
N ASP A 232 -27.43 5.78 3.70
CA ASP A 232 -27.15 7.16 4.13
C ASP A 232 -25.88 7.29 5.00
N ASP A 233 -25.05 6.25 5.10
CA ASP A 233 -23.76 6.37 5.79
C ASP A 233 -22.89 7.41 5.05
N LYS A 234 -22.64 8.56 5.70
CA LYS A 234 -21.81 9.66 5.20
C LYS A 234 -20.44 9.18 4.68
N ARG A 235 -19.90 8.08 5.23
CA ARG A 235 -18.62 7.49 4.78
C ARG A 235 -18.69 6.93 3.36
N ASN A 236 -19.86 6.53 2.88
CA ASN A 236 -20.05 6.09 1.49
C ASN A 236 -20.12 7.27 0.50
N GLN A 237 -20.05 8.51 0.99
CA GLN A 237 -20.12 9.73 0.18
C GLN A 237 -18.77 10.45 0.07
N LEU A 238 -17.70 9.96 0.72
CA LEU A 238 -16.37 10.61 0.68
C LEU A 238 -15.76 10.69 -0.73
N PHE A 239 -16.17 9.81 -1.65
CA PHE A 239 -15.79 9.96 -3.06
C PHE A 239 -16.40 11.23 -3.69
N LYS A 240 -17.55 11.72 -3.21
CA LYS A 240 -18.14 12.97 -3.68
C LYS A 240 -17.32 14.18 -3.25
N GLU A 241 -16.72 14.14 -2.06
CA GLU A 241 -15.77 15.17 -1.63
C GLU A 241 -14.50 15.14 -2.49
N PHE A 242 -14.01 13.96 -2.85
CA PHE A 242 -12.92 13.83 -3.82
C PHE A 242 -13.30 14.45 -5.19
N VAL A 243 -14.48 14.10 -5.73
CA VAL A 243 -15.00 14.68 -6.99
C VAL A 243 -15.13 16.20 -6.89
N HIS A 244 -15.63 16.71 -5.76
CA HIS A 244 -15.77 18.15 -5.53
C HIS A 244 -14.42 18.87 -5.57
N VAL A 245 -13.40 18.33 -4.89
CA VAL A 245 -12.05 18.92 -4.92
C VAL A 245 -11.46 18.85 -6.33
N VAL A 246 -11.66 17.75 -7.06
CA VAL A 246 -11.25 17.65 -8.48
C VAL A 246 -11.96 18.67 -9.36
N ASP A 247 -13.25 18.92 -9.14
CA ASP A 247 -14.02 19.93 -9.88
C ASP A 247 -13.52 21.35 -9.58
N LYS A 248 -13.13 21.66 -8.35
CA LYS A 248 -12.61 22.99 -8.01
C LYS A 248 -11.17 23.20 -8.45
N ILE A 249 -10.31 22.20 -8.30
CA ILE A 249 -8.88 22.30 -8.68
C ILE A 249 -8.69 22.18 -10.20
N ARG A 250 -9.57 21.44 -10.89
CA ARG A 250 -9.45 21.15 -12.33
C ARG A 250 -8.04 20.62 -12.72
N PRO A 251 -7.52 19.54 -12.09
CA PRO A 251 -6.24 18.95 -12.51
C PRO A 251 -6.31 18.38 -13.93
N GLU A 252 -5.16 18.19 -14.59
CA GLU A 252 -5.14 17.54 -15.92
C GLU A 252 -5.71 16.12 -15.85
N ILE A 253 -5.35 15.39 -14.78
CA ILE A 253 -5.72 14.01 -14.52
C ILE A 253 -6.17 13.87 -13.05
N PHE A 254 -7.07 12.95 -12.75
CA PHE A 254 -7.23 12.43 -11.40
C PHE A 254 -6.92 10.92 -11.34
N VAL A 255 -6.48 10.45 -10.18
CA VAL A 255 -6.27 9.04 -9.89
C VAL A 255 -6.97 8.70 -8.58
N MET A 256 -8.01 7.88 -8.67
CA MET A 256 -8.71 7.36 -7.51
C MET A 256 -8.37 5.88 -7.32
N GLU A 257 -7.74 5.55 -6.19
CA GLU A 257 -7.40 4.17 -5.81
C GLU A 257 -8.50 3.53 -4.95
N ASN A 258 -8.70 2.22 -5.11
CA ASN A 258 -9.53 1.45 -4.19
C ASN A 258 -9.23 -0.06 -4.16
N VAL A 259 -9.89 -0.75 -3.23
CA VAL A 259 -9.84 -2.21 -3.11
C VAL A 259 -10.67 -2.91 -4.20
N PRO A 260 -10.32 -4.16 -4.59
CA PRO A 260 -11.06 -4.92 -5.61
C PRO A 260 -12.57 -5.07 -5.40
N GLY A 261 -13.03 -5.00 -4.15
CA GLY A 261 -14.45 -5.10 -3.80
C GLY A 261 -15.33 -4.04 -4.46
N ILE A 262 -14.77 -2.87 -4.82
CA ILE A 262 -15.48 -1.77 -5.48
C ILE A 262 -16.15 -2.19 -6.79
N LEU A 263 -15.54 -3.14 -7.52
CA LEU A 263 -16.06 -3.63 -8.81
C LEU A 263 -17.41 -4.34 -8.69
N THR A 264 -17.64 -5.00 -7.54
CA THR A 264 -18.84 -5.81 -7.28
C THR A 264 -19.82 -5.12 -6.35
N MET A 265 -19.43 -3.96 -5.82
CA MET A 265 -20.16 -3.22 -4.80
C MET A 265 -21.50 -2.72 -5.32
N ARG A 266 -22.58 -2.92 -4.54
CA ARG A 266 -23.96 -2.64 -4.99
C ARG A 266 -24.25 -3.25 -6.36
N LYS A 267 -23.77 -4.48 -6.62
CA LYS A 267 -23.87 -5.18 -7.92
C LYS A 267 -23.22 -4.40 -9.09
N GLY A 268 -22.18 -3.60 -8.80
CA GLY A 268 -21.47 -2.77 -9.76
C GLY A 268 -21.98 -1.33 -9.88
N GLU A 269 -23.12 -0.99 -9.26
CA GLU A 269 -23.71 0.34 -9.37
C GLU A 269 -22.85 1.44 -8.75
N ALA A 270 -22.10 1.14 -7.69
CA ALA A 270 -21.27 2.16 -7.05
C ALA A 270 -20.12 2.63 -7.95
N LEU A 271 -19.52 1.74 -8.73
CA LEU A 271 -18.48 2.12 -9.69
C LEU A 271 -19.05 3.00 -10.80
N LYS A 272 -20.26 2.67 -11.28
CA LYS A 272 -20.97 3.48 -12.29
C LYS A 272 -21.28 4.88 -11.75
N GLU A 273 -21.73 4.98 -10.50
CA GLU A 273 -22.02 6.26 -9.84
C GLU A 273 -20.75 7.13 -9.74
N ILE A 274 -19.61 6.55 -9.34
CA ILE A 274 -18.32 7.24 -9.29
C ILE A 274 -17.92 7.76 -10.67
N ILE A 275 -17.96 6.90 -11.70
CA ILE A 275 -17.61 7.27 -13.08
C ILE A 275 -18.51 8.42 -13.57
N ALA A 276 -19.83 8.28 -13.39
CA ALA A 276 -20.81 9.30 -13.79
C ALA A 276 -20.54 10.64 -13.10
N SER A 277 -20.21 10.65 -11.80
CA SER A 277 -19.90 11.89 -11.07
C SER A 277 -18.69 12.64 -11.65
N PHE A 278 -17.69 11.94 -12.15
CA PHE A 278 -16.54 12.57 -12.84
C PHE A 278 -16.87 13.00 -14.27
N GLU A 279 -17.70 12.23 -14.98
CA GLU A 279 -18.16 12.58 -16.33
C GLU A 279 -19.06 13.83 -16.31
N GLU A 280 -19.90 13.99 -15.28
CA GLU A 280 -20.74 15.18 -15.06
C GLU A 280 -19.92 16.47 -14.92
N ILE A 281 -18.75 16.40 -14.29
CA ILE A 281 -17.81 17.53 -14.19
C ILE A 281 -16.86 17.61 -15.41
N GLY A 282 -17.12 16.85 -16.48
CA GLY A 282 -16.44 16.96 -17.76
C GLY A 282 -15.10 16.22 -17.87
N TYR A 283 -14.86 15.19 -17.06
CA TYR A 283 -13.70 14.30 -17.23
C TYR A 283 -14.06 13.07 -18.07
N ASN A 284 -13.09 12.60 -18.85
CA ASN A 284 -13.19 11.33 -19.56
C ASN A 284 -12.57 10.26 -18.68
N VAL A 285 -13.37 9.31 -18.19
CA VAL A 285 -12.89 8.26 -17.28
C VAL A 285 -12.58 6.99 -18.06
N THR A 286 -11.41 6.40 -17.80
CA THR A 286 -11.00 5.15 -18.44
C THR A 286 -11.58 3.93 -17.74
N THR A 287 -11.52 2.78 -18.43
CA THR A 287 -11.84 1.50 -17.78
C THR A 287 -10.88 1.28 -16.61
N PRO A 288 -11.39 0.99 -15.39
CA PRO A 288 -10.53 0.87 -14.22
C PRO A 288 -9.45 -0.20 -14.37
N PHE A 289 -8.22 0.15 -14.01
CA PHE A 289 -7.09 -0.77 -14.04
C PHE A 289 -7.14 -1.71 -12.85
N LYS A 290 -6.96 -3.01 -13.11
CA LYS A 290 -6.79 -4.04 -12.09
C LYS A 290 -5.32 -4.35 -11.98
N LEU A 291 -4.68 -3.81 -10.96
CA LEU A 291 -3.23 -3.92 -10.78
C LEU A 291 -2.92 -4.92 -9.65
N ASN A 292 -1.83 -5.66 -9.79
CA ASN A 292 -1.27 -6.48 -8.74
C ASN A 292 0.13 -5.97 -8.39
N ALA A 293 0.36 -5.66 -7.11
CA ALA A 293 1.59 -5.01 -6.68
C ALA A 293 2.86 -5.83 -6.98
N GLU A 294 2.75 -7.16 -6.97
CA GLU A 294 3.89 -8.05 -7.27
C GLU A 294 4.43 -7.87 -8.69
N ASP A 295 3.61 -7.41 -9.62
CA ASP A 295 3.97 -7.14 -11.02
C ASP A 295 4.94 -5.95 -11.15
N PHE A 296 5.09 -5.13 -10.10
CA PHE A 296 5.84 -3.87 -10.09
C PHE A 296 7.00 -3.84 -9.08
N GLY A 297 7.38 -5.01 -8.54
CA GLY A 297 8.52 -5.16 -7.65
C GLY A 297 8.18 -5.06 -6.16
N VAL A 298 6.89 -5.03 -5.80
CA VAL A 298 6.45 -5.12 -4.40
C VAL A 298 6.46 -6.60 -3.99
N PRO A 299 7.05 -7.00 -2.86
CA PRO A 299 7.16 -8.40 -2.43
C PRO A 299 5.84 -8.92 -1.81
N GLN A 300 4.71 -8.64 -2.44
CA GLN A 300 3.37 -8.87 -1.90
C GLN A 300 2.32 -9.04 -3.00
N LYS A 301 1.48 -10.06 -2.84
CA LYS A 301 0.26 -10.28 -3.64
C LYS A 301 -0.84 -9.34 -3.17
N ARG A 302 -0.88 -8.13 -3.74
CA ARG A 302 -1.83 -7.07 -3.38
C ARG A 302 -2.52 -6.53 -4.63
N LYS A 303 -3.79 -6.88 -4.80
CA LYS A 303 -4.62 -6.39 -5.91
C LYS A 303 -5.27 -5.06 -5.57
N ARG A 304 -5.24 -4.11 -6.50
CA ARG A 304 -5.86 -2.78 -6.41
C ARG A 304 -6.59 -2.39 -7.68
N ILE A 305 -7.58 -1.52 -7.51
CA ILE A 305 -8.33 -0.89 -8.59
C ILE A 305 -7.91 0.56 -8.67
N VAL A 306 -7.58 1.01 -9.88
CA VAL A 306 -7.19 2.39 -10.14
C VAL A 306 -8.13 2.96 -11.19
N ILE A 307 -8.82 4.02 -10.84
CA ILE A 307 -9.73 4.76 -11.72
C ILE A 307 -8.99 6.04 -12.13
N ILE A 308 -8.83 6.24 -13.43
CA ILE A 308 -8.10 7.38 -13.98
C ILE A 308 -9.06 8.12 -14.90
N GLY A 309 -9.16 9.43 -14.73
CA GLY A 309 -9.85 10.29 -15.69
C GLY A 309 -9.08 11.56 -16.01
N SER A 310 -9.33 12.10 -17.19
CA SER A 310 -8.61 13.24 -17.75
C SER A 310 -9.55 14.26 -18.39
N GLN A 311 -9.17 15.53 -18.35
CA GLN A 311 -9.96 16.59 -19.02
C GLN A 311 -9.97 16.42 -20.55
N LYS A 312 -8.88 15.88 -21.11
CA LYS A 312 -8.79 15.54 -22.52
C LYS A 312 -9.25 14.11 -22.74
N LYS A 313 -9.83 13.84 -23.90
CA LYS A 313 -10.11 12.48 -24.33
C LYS A 313 -8.83 11.81 -24.79
N GLU A 314 -8.24 10.99 -23.93
CA GLU A 314 -7.02 10.26 -24.20
C GLU A 314 -7.10 8.83 -23.65
N LYS A 315 -6.20 7.97 -24.14
CA LYS A 315 -6.09 6.59 -23.69
C LYS A 315 -4.80 6.45 -22.89
N PHE A 316 -4.93 5.96 -21.67
CA PHE A 316 -3.79 5.55 -20.85
C PHE A 316 -3.45 4.09 -21.17
N ALA A 317 -2.17 3.82 -21.43
CA ALA A 317 -1.70 2.45 -21.45
C ALA A 317 -1.82 1.84 -20.04
N HIS A 318 -1.97 0.52 -19.95
CA HIS A 318 -1.79 -0.15 -18.67
C HIS A 318 -0.33 0.00 -18.22
N PRO A 319 -0.07 0.17 -16.90
CA PRO A 319 1.29 0.15 -16.38
C PRO A 319 2.05 -1.09 -16.85
N LYS A 320 3.28 -0.89 -17.32
CA LYS A 320 4.13 -1.97 -17.84
C LYS A 320 4.41 -2.97 -16.73
N ILE A 321 4.00 -4.22 -16.92
CA ILE A 321 4.32 -5.32 -16.01
C ILE A 321 5.83 -5.54 -16.07
N LEU A 322 6.50 -5.46 -14.91
CA LEU A 322 7.96 -5.57 -14.79
C LEU A 322 8.40 -6.93 -14.27
N PHE A 323 7.56 -7.61 -13.48
CA PHE A 323 7.84 -8.90 -12.85
C PHE A 323 6.74 -9.91 -13.19
N SER A 324 7.11 -11.17 -13.42
CA SER A 324 6.14 -12.22 -13.77
C SER A 324 6.73 -13.61 -13.52
N LEU A 325 5.91 -14.53 -12.98
CA LEU A 325 6.25 -15.96 -12.93
C LEU A 325 5.95 -16.69 -14.24
N LYS A 326 5.19 -16.07 -15.14
CA LYS A 326 4.70 -16.70 -16.38
C LYS A 326 5.46 -16.28 -17.63
N ASP A 327 6.23 -15.21 -17.53
CA ASP A 327 6.94 -14.61 -18.64
C ASP A 327 8.44 -14.64 -18.33
N GLU A 328 9.13 -15.59 -18.95
CA GLU A 328 10.57 -15.84 -18.72
C GLU A 328 11.46 -14.67 -19.15
N SER A 329 10.93 -13.72 -19.94
CA SER A 329 11.63 -12.49 -20.31
C SER A 329 11.63 -11.45 -19.19
N LYS A 330 10.95 -11.71 -18.06
CA LYS A 330 10.82 -10.79 -16.93
C LYS A 330 11.36 -11.46 -15.66
N PRO A 331 11.94 -10.69 -14.73
CA PRO A 331 12.34 -11.22 -13.43
C PRO A 331 11.14 -11.80 -12.67
N ASN A 332 11.40 -12.83 -11.87
CA ASN A 332 10.41 -13.37 -10.95
C ASN A 332 10.02 -12.33 -9.89
N PRO A 333 8.77 -12.34 -9.39
CA PRO A 333 8.34 -11.46 -8.31
C PRO A 333 9.25 -11.53 -7.08
N ILE A 334 9.45 -10.39 -6.43
CA ILE A 334 10.32 -10.27 -5.26
C ILE A 334 9.79 -11.12 -4.10
N THR A 335 10.67 -11.87 -3.48
CA THR A 335 10.31 -12.83 -2.43
C THR A 335 10.41 -12.24 -1.02
N VAL A 336 9.78 -12.88 -0.04
CA VAL A 336 9.92 -12.49 1.38
C VAL A 336 11.39 -12.51 1.80
N LYS A 337 12.19 -13.48 1.36
CA LYS A 337 13.62 -13.55 1.67
C LYS A 337 14.37 -12.33 1.17
N GLN A 338 14.11 -11.91 -0.06
CA GLN A 338 14.72 -10.72 -0.64
C GLN A 338 14.27 -9.44 0.06
N ALA A 339 13.08 -9.41 0.66
CA ALA A 339 12.53 -8.23 1.30
C ALA A 339 12.99 -8.04 2.75
N ILE A 340 12.97 -9.11 3.55
CA ILE A 340 13.16 -9.03 5.01
C ILE A 340 14.30 -9.92 5.54
N GLY A 341 14.97 -10.70 4.68
CA GLY A 341 15.94 -11.71 5.11
C GLY A 341 17.18 -11.15 5.81
N GLY A 342 17.57 -9.91 5.50
CA GLY A 342 18.71 -9.22 6.11
C GLY A 342 18.35 -8.41 7.36
N LEU A 343 17.07 -8.28 7.74
CA LEU A 343 16.67 -7.53 8.94
C LEU A 343 17.15 -8.22 10.23
N PRO A 344 17.43 -7.44 11.30
CA PRO A 344 17.79 -8.00 12.60
C PRO A 344 16.76 -9.00 13.11
N ILE A 345 17.23 -10.12 13.68
CA ILE A 345 16.38 -11.14 14.28
C ILE A 345 15.67 -10.57 15.51
N LEU A 346 14.39 -10.92 15.68
CA LEU A 346 13.60 -10.55 16.86
C LEU A 346 12.98 -11.80 17.49
N THR A 347 12.66 -11.68 18.76
CA THR A 347 11.76 -12.60 19.46
C THR A 347 10.34 -12.03 19.51
N THR A 348 9.36 -12.85 19.91
CA THR A 348 7.98 -12.36 20.12
C THR A 348 7.95 -11.21 21.13
N GLY A 349 7.23 -10.14 20.83
CA GLY A 349 7.06 -8.98 21.71
C GLY A 349 8.29 -8.06 21.89
N SER A 350 9.41 -8.34 21.23
CA SER A 350 10.63 -7.51 21.32
C SER A 350 10.80 -6.54 20.14
N GLY A 351 11.94 -5.84 20.13
CA GLY A 351 12.30 -4.84 19.13
C GLY A 351 12.16 -3.41 19.65
N GLU A 352 12.58 -2.46 18.82
CA GLU A 352 12.76 -1.07 19.22
C GLU A 352 12.15 -0.12 18.19
N PHE A 353 11.75 1.07 18.67
CA PHE A 353 11.24 2.12 17.78
C PHE A 353 12.34 2.67 16.88
N GLU A 354 13.53 2.88 17.42
CA GLU A 354 14.73 3.29 16.69
C GLU A 354 15.86 2.38 17.13
N MET A 355 16.49 1.69 16.17
CA MET A 355 17.67 0.87 16.44
C MET A 355 18.82 1.26 15.52
N SER A 356 20.02 1.31 16.09
CA SER A 356 21.24 1.38 15.29
C SER A 356 21.59 -0.03 14.84
N CYS A 357 21.58 -0.26 13.53
CA CYS A 357 21.97 -1.54 12.96
C CYS A 357 23.04 -1.34 11.88
N ASN A 358 23.94 -2.32 11.82
CA ASN A 358 24.87 -2.50 10.73
C ASN A 358 24.52 -3.83 10.06
N TYR A 359 23.42 -3.85 9.33
CA TYR A 359 23.02 -5.03 8.57
C TYR A 359 23.45 -4.85 7.11
N LYS A 360 24.07 -5.89 6.55
CA LYS A 360 24.54 -5.91 5.16
C LYS A 360 23.38 -6.35 4.27
N SER A 361 23.06 -5.58 3.25
CA SER A 361 22.04 -5.94 2.26
C SER A 361 22.35 -7.29 1.60
N THR A 362 21.34 -8.15 1.56
CA THR A 362 21.40 -9.52 1.01
C THR A 362 20.74 -9.63 -0.36
N SER A 363 20.04 -8.58 -0.80
CA SER A 363 19.36 -8.52 -2.09
C SER A 363 19.38 -7.10 -2.67
N ALA A 364 19.12 -6.98 -3.97
CA ALA A 364 18.93 -5.67 -4.60
C ALA A 364 17.71 -4.92 -4.03
N PHE A 365 16.66 -5.63 -3.60
CA PHE A 365 15.50 -5.01 -2.98
C PHE A 365 15.85 -4.38 -1.63
N GLU A 366 16.69 -5.03 -0.81
CA GLU A 366 17.14 -4.43 0.45
C GLU A 366 17.97 -3.17 0.20
N LYS A 367 18.84 -3.18 -0.82
CA LYS A 367 19.57 -1.96 -1.23
C LYS A 367 18.62 -0.83 -1.61
N LEU A 368 17.54 -1.13 -2.31
CA LEU A 368 16.50 -0.16 -2.65
C LEU A 368 15.81 0.39 -1.40
N MET A 369 15.43 -0.46 -0.44
CA MET A 369 14.80 -0.03 0.81
C MET A 369 15.73 0.79 1.70
N LEU A 370 17.05 0.51 1.64
CA LEU A 370 18.10 1.29 2.28
C LEU A 370 18.37 2.63 1.59
N SER A 371 17.79 2.87 0.41
CA SER A 371 18.13 3.99 -0.48
C SER A 371 19.61 4.00 -0.90
N GLU A 372 20.27 2.84 -0.94
CA GLU A 372 21.63 2.67 -1.49
C GLU A 372 21.63 2.69 -3.02
N ILE A 373 20.51 2.31 -3.64
CA ILE A 373 20.29 2.33 -5.08
C ILE A 373 18.90 2.87 -5.40
N ASP A 374 18.73 3.42 -6.60
CA ASP A 374 17.43 3.83 -7.12
C ASP A 374 16.66 2.66 -7.76
N PHE A 375 15.42 2.93 -8.18
CA PHE A 375 14.58 1.91 -8.79
C PHE A 375 15.15 1.37 -10.11
N THR A 376 15.73 2.25 -10.93
CA THR A 376 16.34 1.88 -12.22
C THR A 376 17.47 0.86 -12.02
N THR A 377 18.38 1.13 -11.10
CA THR A 377 19.49 0.24 -10.74
C THR A 377 18.97 -1.05 -10.10
N PHE A 378 17.94 -0.96 -9.24
CA PHE A 378 17.29 -2.14 -8.69
C PHE A 378 16.73 -3.06 -9.78
N TYR A 379 15.98 -2.52 -10.73
CA TYR A 379 15.39 -3.31 -11.79
C TYR A 379 16.44 -3.86 -12.75
N GLY A 380 17.48 -3.09 -13.08
CA GLY A 380 18.64 -3.56 -13.85
C GLY A 380 19.31 -4.78 -13.20
N ASN A 381 19.55 -4.73 -11.89
CA ASN A 381 20.10 -5.87 -11.13
C ASN A 381 19.18 -7.10 -11.15
N CYS A 382 17.86 -6.92 -11.28
CA CYS A 382 16.92 -8.03 -11.44
C CYS A 382 16.98 -8.62 -12.86
N LEU A 383 17.11 -7.78 -13.90
CA LEU A 383 17.30 -8.22 -15.28
C LEU A 383 18.62 -8.98 -15.47
N ASP A 384 19.68 -8.57 -14.78
CA ASP A 384 20.98 -9.24 -14.81
C ASP A 384 20.96 -10.66 -14.20
N GLN A 385 19.87 -11.07 -13.55
CA GLN A 385 19.67 -12.43 -13.06
C GLN A 385 18.97 -13.32 -14.10
N LEU A 386 18.42 -12.75 -15.17
CA LEU A 386 17.81 -13.52 -16.25
C LEU A 386 18.87 -14.25 -17.09
N PRO A 387 18.51 -15.38 -17.72
CA PRO A 387 19.37 -16.03 -18.71
C PRO A 387 19.83 -15.06 -19.79
N VAL A 388 21.08 -15.22 -20.27
CA VAL A 388 21.72 -14.30 -21.23
C VAL A 388 20.88 -14.10 -22.51
N SER A 389 20.12 -15.12 -22.93
CA SER A 389 19.21 -15.07 -24.09
C SER A 389 18.15 -13.96 -24.02
N PHE A 390 17.80 -13.49 -22.82
CA PHE A 390 16.78 -12.46 -22.61
C PHE A 390 17.36 -11.05 -22.39
N ARG A 391 18.68 -10.92 -22.20
CA ARG A 391 19.33 -9.64 -21.89
C ARG A 391 19.52 -8.71 -23.10
N ILE A 392 19.30 -9.21 -24.31
CA ILE A 392 19.58 -8.51 -25.58
C ILE A 392 18.35 -7.72 -26.11
N ILE A 393 17.19 -7.82 -25.44
CA ILE A 393 15.90 -7.30 -25.97
C ILE A 393 15.29 -6.19 -25.08
N SER A 394 15.87 -5.87 -23.91
CA SER A 394 15.26 -4.97 -22.91
C SER A 394 15.67 -3.51 -23.01
#